data_AF-A0A965YVH3-F1
#
_entry.id   AF-A0A965YVH3-F1
#
_cell.length_a   1.000
_cell.length_b   1.000
_cell.length_c   1.000
_cell.angle_alpha   90.00
_cell.angle_beta   90.00
_cell.angle_gamma   90.00
#
_symmetry.space_group_name_H-M   'P 1'
#
loop_
_entity.id
_entity.type
_entity.pdbx_description
1 polymer ?
#
loop_
_entity_poly.entity_id
_entity_poly.type
_entity_poly.pdbx_seq_one_letter_code
_entity_poly.pdbx_strand_id
1 'polypeptide(L)'
;MKKSLLKKRYLLQNPKEAVRTFATAFPSYERLFLGLYLENGSHAINPLGVLSVRFENSQELSLFERVCQASILKEVSEDRRYKNRFLALFGLPERYDFSLEEVFKRCDALTMHPFQCALRGGMSSQKVLKVLLYQQMKSLENAILALLDDEAKAPKRLSLCAHRSIALLKLGAPLFDASLCESLIEKLSLFTCKERIFLLQFVHTEVYATFKMDMDFFLREQSGFYLLEKSEMPLLFLLKKKHKKGSALVAKRLRKALI
;
A
#
# COMPACT_ATOMS: atom_id res chain seq x y z
N MET A 1 25.04 0.44 -1.56
CA MET A 1 23.86 0.11 -2.39
C MET A 1 23.24 -1.20 -1.91
N LYS A 2 22.04 -1.16 -1.33
CA LYS A 2 21.37 -2.36 -0.79
C LYS A 2 20.84 -3.24 -1.93
N LYS A 3 21.34 -4.48 -1.99
CA LYS A 3 21.02 -5.51 -2.98
C LYS A 3 19.76 -6.25 -2.55
N SER A 4 18.79 -6.38 -3.46
CA SER A 4 17.67 -7.31 -3.32
C SER A 4 18.20 -8.75 -3.47
N LEU A 5 18.12 -9.53 -2.38
CA LEU A 5 18.68 -10.89 -2.27
C LEU A 5 17.66 -12.02 -2.50
N LEU A 6 16.39 -11.71 -2.74
CA LEU A 6 15.31 -12.69 -2.53
C LEU A 6 14.81 -13.43 -3.79
N LYS A 7 15.48 -13.34 -4.94
CA LYS A 7 15.15 -14.15 -6.14
C LYS A 7 16.33 -14.76 -6.90
N LYS A 8 17.57 -14.44 -6.53
CA LYS A 8 18.74 -15.07 -7.14
C LYS A 8 18.83 -16.56 -6.74
N ARG A 9 18.54 -16.93 -5.49
CA ARG A 9 18.79 -18.30 -4.99
C ARG A 9 18.03 -19.42 -5.73
N TYR A 10 16.75 -19.26 -6.05
CA TYR A 10 15.97 -20.34 -6.68
C TYR A 10 16.29 -20.53 -8.17
N LEU A 11 16.47 -19.43 -8.91
CA LEU A 11 16.87 -19.45 -10.33
C LEU A 11 18.31 -19.95 -10.56
N LEU A 12 19.19 -19.77 -9.56
CA LEU A 12 20.57 -20.26 -9.59
C LEU A 12 20.69 -21.75 -9.23
N GLN A 13 19.81 -22.27 -8.38
CA GLN A 13 19.93 -23.65 -7.88
C GLN A 13 19.34 -24.70 -8.82
N ASN A 14 18.28 -24.38 -9.57
CA ASN A 14 17.62 -25.33 -10.49
C ASN A 14 17.41 -24.74 -11.91
N PRO A 15 18.48 -24.44 -12.64
CA PRO A 15 18.40 -23.72 -13.91
C PRO A 15 17.74 -24.53 -15.04
N LYS A 16 17.81 -25.87 -15.00
CA LYS A 16 17.08 -26.74 -15.94
C LYS A 16 15.57 -26.72 -15.71
N GLU A 17 15.12 -26.69 -14.45
CA GLU A 17 13.70 -26.51 -14.12
C GLU A 17 13.24 -25.11 -14.49
N ALA A 18 14.03 -24.06 -14.22
CA ALA A 18 13.68 -22.71 -14.64
C ALA A 18 13.45 -22.62 -16.15
N VAL A 19 14.36 -23.16 -16.98
CA VAL A 19 14.18 -23.18 -18.45
C VAL A 19 12.98 -24.01 -18.87
N ARG A 20 12.75 -25.19 -18.25
CA ARG A 20 11.59 -26.01 -18.55
C ARG A 20 10.28 -25.32 -18.14
N THR A 21 10.26 -24.62 -17.01
CA THR A 21 9.15 -23.81 -16.52
C THR A 21 8.92 -22.59 -17.43
N PHE A 22 9.97 -21.93 -17.92
CA PHE A 22 9.84 -20.85 -18.90
C PHE A 22 9.34 -21.35 -20.26
N ALA A 23 9.84 -22.49 -20.75
CA ALA A 23 9.39 -23.08 -22.01
C ALA A 23 7.94 -23.58 -21.93
N THR A 24 7.54 -24.20 -20.81
CA THR A 24 6.16 -24.64 -20.59
C THR A 24 5.20 -23.48 -20.30
N ALA A 25 5.64 -22.45 -19.59
CA ALA A 25 4.82 -21.25 -19.34
C ALA A 25 4.68 -20.35 -20.57
N PHE A 26 5.67 -20.37 -21.47
CA PHE A 26 5.75 -19.50 -22.65
C PHE A 26 6.10 -20.30 -23.93
N PRO A 27 5.24 -21.24 -24.37
CA PRO A 27 5.53 -22.12 -25.51
C PRO A 27 5.74 -21.36 -26.82
N SER A 28 5.16 -20.17 -26.97
CA SER A 28 5.39 -19.30 -28.14
C SER A 28 6.82 -18.73 -28.23
N TYR A 29 7.57 -18.73 -27.13
CA TYR A 29 8.96 -18.25 -27.05
C TYR A 29 9.98 -19.38 -27.04
N GLU A 30 9.53 -20.65 -27.01
CA GLU A 30 10.41 -21.81 -26.95
C GLU A 30 11.41 -21.84 -28.11
N ARG A 31 10.94 -21.50 -29.32
CA ARG A 31 11.76 -21.38 -30.54
C ARG A 31 12.88 -20.34 -30.47
N LEU A 32 12.83 -19.43 -29.51
CA LEU A 32 13.82 -18.35 -29.35
C LEU A 32 14.96 -18.74 -28.40
N PHE A 33 14.82 -19.85 -27.66
CA PHE A 33 15.87 -20.34 -26.78
C PHE A 33 17.01 -20.95 -27.58
N LEU A 34 18.21 -20.37 -27.44
CA LEU A 34 19.41 -20.84 -28.12
C LEU A 34 20.21 -21.83 -27.28
N GLY A 35 20.20 -21.67 -25.95
CA GLY A 35 20.94 -22.54 -25.06
C GLY A 35 20.99 -22.06 -23.62
N LEU A 36 21.28 -22.98 -22.70
CA LEU A 36 21.48 -22.71 -21.28
C LEU A 36 22.94 -22.98 -20.93
N TYR A 37 23.65 -21.94 -20.50
CA TYR A 37 25.01 -22.03 -20.02
C TYR A 37 24.99 -22.09 -18.49
N LEU A 38 25.60 -23.13 -17.92
CA LEU A 38 25.73 -23.31 -16.48
C LEU A 38 27.18 -23.17 -16.08
N GLU A 39 27.41 -22.42 -15.01
CA GLU A 39 28.72 -22.30 -14.40
C GLU A 39 29.09 -23.63 -13.71
N ASN A 40 29.93 -24.42 -14.38
CA ASN A 40 30.39 -25.72 -13.91
C ASN A 40 31.66 -25.56 -13.06
N GLY A 41 31.54 -24.96 -11.88
CA GLY A 41 32.63 -24.89 -10.90
C GLY A 41 32.31 -25.71 -9.66
N SER A 42 33.10 -26.74 -9.35
CA SER A 42 32.95 -27.62 -8.17
C SER A 42 33.03 -26.90 -6.81
N HIS A 43 33.35 -25.61 -6.80
CA HIS A 43 33.47 -24.78 -5.60
C HIS A 43 32.43 -23.64 -5.52
N ALA A 44 31.50 -23.54 -6.47
CA ALA A 44 30.51 -22.47 -6.50
C ALA A 44 29.30 -22.82 -5.58
N ILE A 45 29.20 -22.14 -4.43
CA ILE A 45 28.10 -22.30 -3.47
C ILE A 45 26.73 -21.86 -4.06
N ASN A 46 26.74 -21.09 -5.16
CA ASN A 46 25.54 -20.75 -5.96
C ASN A 46 25.92 -20.66 -7.45
N PRO A 47 25.79 -21.74 -8.25
CA PRO A 47 26.18 -21.73 -9.66
C PRO A 47 25.34 -20.74 -10.47
N LEU A 48 25.97 -19.93 -11.31
CA LEU A 48 25.28 -19.03 -12.23
C LEU A 48 24.79 -19.77 -13.48
N GLY A 49 23.54 -19.54 -13.87
CA GLY A 49 22.96 -19.98 -15.13
C GLY A 49 22.65 -18.79 -16.04
N VAL A 50 23.06 -18.86 -17.30
CA VAL A 50 22.74 -17.88 -18.34
C VAL A 50 21.90 -18.56 -19.42
N LEU A 51 20.66 -18.11 -19.58
CA LEU A 51 19.79 -18.53 -20.67
C LEU A 51 20.01 -17.58 -21.86
N SER A 52 20.47 -18.12 -22.98
CA SER A 52 20.64 -17.40 -24.23
C SER A 52 19.36 -17.46 -25.05
N VAL A 53 18.85 -16.29 -25.42
CA VAL A 53 17.61 -16.13 -26.19
C VAL A 53 17.88 -15.15 -27.32
N ARG A 54 17.40 -15.45 -28.53
CA ARG A 54 17.53 -14.56 -29.69
C ARG A 54 16.19 -13.98 -30.08
N PHE A 55 16.14 -12.66 -30.20
CA PHE A 55 14.99 -11.92 -30.71
C PHE A 55 15.34 -11.25 -32.03
N GLU A 56 14.39 -11.20 -32.96
CA GLU A 56 14.60 -10.56 -34.27
C GLU A 56 14.43 -9.04 -34.19
N ASN A 57 13.68 -8.55 -33.21
CA ASN A 57 13.46 -7.14 -32.98
C ASN A 57 13.50 -6.79 -31.47
N SER A 58 13.79 -5.53 -31.16
CA SER A 58 13.90 -5.03 -29.77
C SER A 58 12.56 -4.99 -29.04
N GLN A 59 11.44 -4.97 -29.77
CA GLN A 59 10.10 -4.97 -29.19
C GLN A 59 9.75 -6.34 -28.59
N GLU A 60 10.10 -7.43 -29.28
CA GLU A 60 9.93 -8.80 -28.80
C GLU A 60 10.79 -9.08 -27.57
N LEU A 61 12.05 -8.63 -27.54
CA LEU A 61 12.90 -8.71 -26.36
C LEU A 61 12.25 -7.99 -25.17
N SER A 62 11.82 -6.74 -25.37
CA SER A 62 11.18 -5.93 -24.32
C SER A 62 9.89 -6.55 -23.80
N LEU A 63 9.15 -7.25 -24.66
CA LEU A 63 7.91 -7.93 -24.31
C LEU A 63 8.20 -9.24 -23.56
N PHE A 64 9.17 -10.02 -24.00
CA PHE A 64 9.64 -11.22 -23.31
C PHE A 64 10.19 -10.89 -21.92
N GLU A 65 11.02 -9.86 -21.78
CA GLU A 65 11.55 -9.42 -20.48
C GLU A 65 10.43 -9.05 -19.51
N ARG A 66 9.41 -8.31 -19.96
CA ARG A 66 8.24 -7.98 -19.14
C ARG A 66 7.47 -9.23 -18.72
N VAL A 67 7.30 -10.19 -19.63
CA VAL A 67 6.58 -11.45 -19.37
C VAL A 67 7.35 -12.31 -18.37
N CYS A 68 8.67 -12.47 -18.55
CA CYS A 68 9.54 -13.17 -17.61
C CYS A 68 9.57 -12.50 -16.24
N GLN A 69 9.71 -11.17 -16.19
CA GLN A 69 9.68 -10.41 -14.94
C GLN A 69 8.36 -10.65 -14.19
N ALA A 70 7.21 -10.58 -14.88
CA ALA A 70 5.92 -10.86 -14.28
C ALA A 70 5.77 -12.32 -13.79
N SER A 71 6.31 -13.30 -14.53
CA SER A 71 6.30 -14.71 -14.14
C SER A 71 7.19 -15.01 -12.94
N ILE A 72 8.41 -14.46 -12.94
CA ILE A 72 9.34 -14.55 -11.82
C ILE A 72 8.72 -13.89 -10.59
N LEU A 73 8.10 -12.71 -10.78
CA LEU A 73 7.32 -12.02 -9.75
C LEU A 73 6.24 -12.93 -9.17
N LYS A 74 5.49 -13.62 -10.02
CA LYS A 74 4.44 -14.57 -9.62
C LYS A 74 4.97 -15.77 -8.83
N GLU A 75 6.06 -16.39 -9.27
CA GLU A 75 6.55 -17.65 -8.69
C GLU A 75 7.37 -17.48 -7.41
N VAL A 76 8.15 -16.41 -7.33
CA VAL A 76 9.16 -16.28 -6.26
C VAL A 76 8.79 -15.17 -5.26
N SER A 77 7.58 -14.59 -5.35
CA SER A 77 7.13 -13.59 -4.38
C SER A 77 6.34 -14.26 -3.27
N GLU A 78 6.77 -14.06 -2.02
CA GLU A 78 6.01 -14.42 -0.82
C GLU A 78 4.77 -13.53 -0.62
N ASP A 79 4.62 -12.47 -1.44
CA ASP A 79 3.46 -11.61 -1.40
C ASP A 79 2.21 -12.35 -1.86
N ARG A 80 1.24 -12.46 -0.94
CA ARG A 80 -0.04 -13.16 -1.13
C ARG A 80 -0.81 -12.68 -2.37
N ARG A 81 -0.56 -11.46 -2.86
CA ARG A 81 -1.23 -10.87 -4.02
C ARG A 81 -0.82 -11.47 -5.36
N TYR A 82 0.33 -12.15 -5.41
CA TYR A 82 0.78 -12.89 -6.59
C TYR A 82 0.21 -14.32 -6.66
N LYS A 83 -0.56 -14.77 -5.66
CA LYS A 83 -1.23 -16.08 -5.70
C LYS A 83 -2.32 -16.10 -6.77
N ASN A 84 -2.52 -17.27 -7.40
CA ASN A 84 -3.43 -17.46 -8.55
C ASN A 84 -4.83 -16.84 -8.35
N ARG A 85 -5.44 -16.99 -7.16
CA ARG A 85 -6.76 -16.41 -6.86
C ARG A 85 -6.78 -14.87 -6.95
N PHE A 86 -5.73 -14.20 -6.49
CA PHE A 86 -5.65 -12.74 -6.51
C PHE A 86 -5.38 -12.23 -7.92
N LEU A 87 -4.45 -12.88 -8.63
CA LEU A 87 -4.18 -12.57 -10.03
C LEU A 87 -5.41 -12.75 -10.92
N ALA A 88 -6.19 -13.81 -10.69
CA ALA A 88 -7.44 -14.04 -11.42
C ALA A 88 -8.48 -12.94 -11.16
N LEU A 89 -8.51 -12.35 -9.96
CA LEU A 89 -9.49 -11.32 -9.60
C LEU A 89 -9.07 -9.89 -9.97
N PHE A 90 -7.77 -9.59 -9.91
CA PHE A 90 -7.28 -8.20 -9.98
C PHE A 90 -6.16 -7.98 -11.01
N GLY A 91 -5.64 -9.05 -11.62
CA GLY A 91 -4.48 -8.99 -12.50
C GLY A 91 -3.16 -8.80 -11.74
N LEU A 92 -2.16 -8.22 -12.39
CA LEU A 92 -0.83 -8.01 -11.81
C LEU A 92 -0.85 -6.86 -10.77
N PRO A 93 -0.24 -7.04 -9.58
CA PRO A 93 -0.16 -6.00 -8.54
C PRO A 93 0.41 -4.67 -9.01
N GLU A 94 1.39 -4.67 -9.92
CA GLU A 94 1.98 -3.45 -10.50
C GLU A 94 0.94 -2.56 -11.21
N ARG A 95 -0.18 -3.14 -11.65
CA ARG A 95 -1.24 -2.41 -12.34
C ARG A 95 -2.28 -1.80 -11.40
N TYR A 96 -2.29 -2.20 -10.13
CA TYR A 96 -3.34 -1.75 -9.21
C TYR A 96 -2.85 -1.28 -7.85
N ASP A 97 -1.66 -1.63 -7.40
CA ASP A 97 -1.09 -1.18 -6.13
C ASP A 97 -0.14 0.00 -6.31
N PHE A 98 0.29 0.62 -5.21
CA PHE A 98 1.05 1.86 -5.24
C PHE A 98 2.04 2.00 -4.07
N SER A 99 2.96 2.96 -4.21
CA SER A 99 3.88 3.40 -3.15
C SER A 99 3.24 4.50 -2.30
N LEU A 100 3.23 4.32 -0.97
CA LEU A 100 2.71 5.34 -0.04
C LEU A 100 3.49 6.64 -0.16
N GLU A 101 4.82 6.56 -0.23
CA GLU A 101 5.70 7.72 -0.30
C GLU A 101 5.42 8.58 -1.53
N GLU A 102 5.27 7.95 -2.70
CA GLU A 102 4.97 8.67 -3.94
C GLU A 102 3.59 9.33 -3.88
N VAL A 103 2.60 8.64 -3.31
CA VAL A 103 1.25 9.21 -3.16
C VAL A 103 1.25 10.36 -2.16
N PHE A 104 2.00 10.27 -1.06
CA PHE A 104 2.12 11.36 -0.09
C PHE A 104 2.77 12.60 -0.72
N LYS A 105 3.88 12.41 -1.45
CA LYS A 105 4.53 13.49 -2.22
C LYS A 105 3.56 14.15 -3.21
N ARG A 106 2.75 13.37 -3.91
CA ARG A 106 1.71 13.91 -4.81
C ARG A 106 0.62 14.66 -4.06
N CYS A 107 0.20 14.17 -2.89
CA CYS A 107 -0.74 14.87 -2.02
C CYS A 107 -0.15 16.13 -1.37
N ASP A 108 1.18 16.25 -1.26
CA ASP A 108 1.85 17.51 -0.86
C ASP A 108 1.84 18.51 -2.00
N ALA A 109 2.16 18.05 -3.22
CA ALA A 109 2.22 18.90 -4.40
C ALA A 109 0.84 19.35 -4.91
N LEU A 110 -0.15 18.47 -4.81
CA LEU A 110 -1.52 18.70 -5.26
C LEU A 110 -2.39 18.81 -4.03
N THR A 111 -3.12 19.92 -3.85
CA THR A 111 -4.16 20.08 -2.83
C THR A 111 -5.37 19.17 -3.12
N MET A 112 -5.14 17.87 -3.13
CA MET A 112 -6.11 16.83 -3.46
C MET A 112 -7.14 16.72 -2.35
N HIS A 113 -8.42 16.71 -2.71
CA HIS A 113 -9.46 16.46 -1.72
C HIS A 113 -9.51 14.98 -1.32
N PRO A 114 -9.89 14.68 -0.07
CA PRO A 114 -10.09 13.32 0.38
C PRO A 114 -11.07 12.54 -0.50
N PHE A 115 -10.74 11.27 -0.79
CA PHE A 115 -11.56 10.33 -1.59
C PHE A 115 -11.65 10.62 -3.10
N GLN A 116 -10.85 11.53 -3.66
CA GLN A 116 -10.75 11.73 -5.12
C GLN A 116 -9.80 10.75 -5.83
N CYS A 117 -9.29 9.73 -5.14
CA CYS A 117 -8.40 8.74 -5.73
C CYS A 117 -9.17 7.75 -6.61
N ALA A 118 -8.61 7.41 -7.77
CA ALA A 118 -9.06 6.29 -8.59
C ALA A 118 -8.73 4.96 -7.88
N LEU A 119 -9.64 4.48 -7.03
CA LEU A 119 -9.40 3.29 -6.23
C LEU A 119 -9.73 2.03 -7.04
N ARG A 120 -8.82 1.07 -7.04
CA ARG A 120 -9.04 -0.26 -7.63
C ARG A 120 -9.28 -1.26 -6.52
N GLY A 121 -10.20 -2.20 -6.74
CA GLY A 121 -10.56 -3.22 -5.74
C GLY A 121 -9.36 -4.07 -5.26
N GLY A 122 -8.34 -4.23 -6.10
CA GLY A 122 -7.11 -4.96 -5.80
C GLY A 122 -6.13 -4.22 -4.88
N MET A 123 -6.25 -2.90 -4.72
CA MET A 123 -5.33 -2.09 -3.90
C MET A 123 -5.20 -2.62 -2.48
N SER A 124 -3.99 -2.50 -1.90
CA SER A 124 -3.78 -2.87 -0.49
C SER A 124 -4.64 -2.01 0.43
N SER A 125 -5.49 -2.65 1.25
CA SER A 125 -6.43 -1.96 2.13
C SER A 125 -5.72 -1.05 3.13
N GLN A 126 -4.65 -1.54 3.75
CA GLN A 126 -3.89 -0.77 4.74
C GLN A 126 -3.29 0.50 4.12
N LYS A 127 -2.74 0.39 2.90
CA LYS A 127 -2.17 1.54 2.19
C LYS A 127 -3.24 2.57 1.84
N VAL A 128 -4.38 2.12 1.32
CA VAL A 128 -5.50 3.02 0.99
C VAL A 128 -5.98 3.76 2.24
N LEU A 129 -6.15 3.07 3.37
CA LEU A 129 -6.55 3.72 4.62
C LEU A 129 -5.50 4.72 5.12
N LYS A 130 -4.20 4.39 5.03
CA LYS A 130 -3.11 5.33 5.37
C LYS A 130 -3.15 6.58 4.49
N VAL A 131 -3.37 6.46 3.17
CA VAL A 131 -3.53 7.62 2.28
C VAL A 131 -4.70 8.50 2.69
N LEU A 132 -5.85 7.89 2.98
CA LEU A 132 -7.04 8.64 3.38
C LEU A 132 -6.84 9.34 4.73
N LEU A 133 -6.17 8.68 5.68
CA LEU A 133 -5.81 9.25 6.97
C LEU A 133 -4.81 10.40 6.80
N TYR A 134 -3.80 10.25 5.96
CA TYR A 134 -2.84 11.31 5.64
C TYR A 134 -3.54 12.55 5.06
N GLN A 135 -4.47 12.37 4.13
CA GLN A 135 -5.30 13.47 3.61
C GLN A 135 -6.18 14.12 4.69
N GLN A 136 -6.73 13.32 5.63
CA GLN A 136 -7.46 13.88 6.77
C GLN A 136 -6.55 14.65 7.72
N MET A 137 -5.31 14.19 7.94
CA MET A 137 -4.34 14.88 8.79
C MET A 137 -3.99 16.25 8.23
N LYS A 138 -3.76 16.37 6.92
CA LYS A 138 -3.59 17.70 6.30
C LYS A 138 -4.81 18.60 6.45
N SER A 139 -6.00 18.03 6.27
CA SER A 139 -7.24 18.77 6.46
C SER A 139 -7.41 19.24 7.91
N LEU A 140 -6.97 18.42 8.86
CA LEU A 140 -6.95 18.73 10.29
C LEU A 140 -5.95 19.86 10.58
N GLU A 141 -4.71 19.76 10.07
CA GLU A 141 -3.69 20.80 10.22
C GLU A 141 -4.13 22.14 9.65
N ASN A 142 -4.71 22.14 8.45
CA ASN A 142 -5.29 23.35 7.86
C ASN A 142 -6.43 23.93 8.71
N ALA A 143 -7.26 23.07 9.32
CA ALA A 143 -8.32 23.52 10.21
C ALA A 143 -7.79 24.02 11.57
N ILE A 144 -6.61 23.58 12.01
CA ILE A 144 -5.90 24.11 13.18
C ILE A 144 -5.32 25.48 12.86
N LEU A 145 -4.69 25.67 11.69
CA LEU A 145 -4.22 26.99 11.27
C LEU A 145 -5.39 28.00 11.24
N ALA A 146 -6.51 27.62 10.62
CA ALA A 146 -7.72 28.41 10.64
C ALA A 146 -8.28 28.67 12.07
N LEU A 147 -8.06 27.74 13.02
CA LEU A 147 -8.45 27.95 14.42
C LEU A 147 -7.60 29.04 15.06
N LEU A 148 -6.29 29.00 14.83
CA LEU A 148 -5.31 29.98 15.32
C LEU A 148 -5.53 31.36 14.69
N ASP A 149 -5.95 31.40 13.43
CA ASP A 149 -6.33 32.63 12.70
C ASP A 149 -7.74 33.14 13.05
N ASP A 150 -8.34 32.60 14.11
CA ASP A 150 -9.69 32.92 14.60
C ASP A 150 -10.83 32.78 13.56
N GLU A 151 -10.67 31.91 12.55
CA GLU A 151 -11.76 31.66 11.59
C GLU A 151 -12.97 31.02 12.28
N ALA A 152 -14.15 31.63 12.18
CA ALA A 152 -15.36 31.19 12.88
C ALA A 152 -15.78 29.72 12.59
N LYS A 153 -15.43 29.19 11.40
CA LYS A 153 -15.79 27.83 10.98
C LYS A 153 -14.76 26.77 11.40
N ALA A 154 -13.61 27.15 11.95
CA ALA A 154 -12.52 26.23 12.27
C ALA A 154 -12.91 25.12 13.27
N PRO A 155 -13.60 25.38 14.41
CA PRO A 155 -14.01 24.32 15.34
C PRO A 155 -14.90 23.26 14.69
N LYS A 156 -15.82 23.69 13.79
CA LYS A 156 -16.69 22.78 13.05
C LYS A 156 -15.90 21.95 12.02
N ARG A 157 -14.91 22.55 11.35
CA ARG A 157 -14.02 21.85 10.41
C ARG A 157 -13.15 20.81 11.12
N LEU A 158 -12.59 21.16 12.28
CA LEU A 158 -11.82 20.27 13.16
C LEU A 158 -12.63 19.05 13.57
N SER A 159 -13.81 19.27 14.16
CA SER A 159 -14.74 18.20 14.57
C SER A 159 -15.09 17.26 13.40
N LEU A 160 -15.31 17.82 12.20
CA LEU A 160 -15.57 17.02 11.00
C LEU A 160 -14.36 16.17 10.58
N CYS A 161 -13.15 16.73 10.58
CA CYS A 161 -11.92 16.01 10.24
C CYS A 161 -11.68 14.88 11.26
N ALA A 162 -11.84 15.18 12.55
CA ALA A 162 -11.70 14.21 13.63
C ALA A 162 -12.66 13.02 13.47
N HIS A 163 -13.95 13.28 13.25
CA HIS A 163 -14.94 12.22 13.03
C HIS A 163 -14.60 11.35 11.82
N ARG A 164 -14.08 11.94 10.73
CA ARG A 164 -13.67 11.19 9.53
C ARG A 164 -12.43 10.33 9.79
N SER A 165 -11.43 10.85 10.49
CA SER A 165 -10.23 10.10 10.88
C SER A 165 -10.58 8.94 11.81
N ILE A 166 -11.43 9.17 12.82
CA ILE A 166 -11.93 8.12 13.72
C ILE A 166 -12.68 7.05 12.93
N ALA A 167 -13.53 7.43 11.97
CA ALA A 167 -14.25 6.47 11.14
C ALA A 167 -13.31 5.62 10.25
N LEU A 168 -12.21 6.21 9.75
CA LEU A 168 -11.17 5.50 9.01
C LEU A 168 -10.41 4.52 9.90
N LEU A 169 -10.00 4.92 11.11
CA LEU A 169 -9.36 4.02 12.08
C LEU A 169 -10.29 2.86 12.47
N LYS A 170 -11.58 3.13 12.71
CA LYS A 170 -12.60 2.10 12.97
C LYS A 170 -12.83 1.16 11.78
N LEU A 171 -12.64 1.64 10.55
CA LEU A 171 -12.68 0.79 9.35
C LEU A 171 -11.43 -0.09 9.25
N GLY A 172 -10.28 0.45 9.67
CA GLY A 172 -8.98 -0.20 9.69
C GLY A 172 -8.71 -1.11 10.88
N ALA A 173 -9.59 -1.15 11.89
CA ALA A 173 -9.47 -2.02 13.06
C ALA A 173 -9.11 -3.50 12.78
N PRO A 174 -9.57 -4.18 11.71
CA PRO A 174 -9.13 -5.54 11.41
C PRO A 174 -7.74 -5.63 10.74
N LEU A 175 -7.09 -4.51 10.46
CA LEU A 175 -5.81 -4.40 9.74
C LEU A 175 -4.69 -3.83 10.61
N PHE A 176 -5.04 -3.01 11.60
CA PHE A 176 -4.11 -2.27 12.43
C PHE A 176 -4.13 -2.75 13.88
N ASP A 177 -3.02 -2.56 14.57
CA ASP A 177 -2.92 -2.81 16.01
C ASP A 177 -4.01 -2.07 16.79
N ALA A 178 -4.62 -2.78 17.75
CA ALA A 178 -5.76 -2.27 18.50
C ALA A 178 -5.36 -1.14 19.44
N SER A 179 -4.24 -1.29 20.16
CA SER A 179 -3.74 -0.29 21.10
C SER A 179 -3.36 1.01 20.40
N LEU A 180 -2.73 0.92 19.23
CA LEU A 180 -2.51 2.08 18.37
C LEU A 180 -3.83 2.75 17.99
N CYS A 181 -4.79 1.99 17.46
CA CYS A 181 -6.06 2.55 17.01
C CYS A 181 -6.81 3.26 18.15
N GLU A 182 -6.85 2.64 19.34
CA GLU A 182 -7.51 3.18 20.52
C GLU A 182 -6.84 4.48 20.97
N SER A 183 -5.51 4.50 21.09
CA SER A 183 -4.76 5.70 21.48
C SER A 183 -4.97 6.87 20.50
N LEU A 184 -4.93 6.60 19.18
CA LEU A 184 -5.17 7.62 18.16
C LEU A 184 -6.61 8.11 18.16
N ILE A 185 -7.59 7.22 18.37
CA ILE A 185 -9.02 7.58 18.47
C ILE A 185 -9.27 8.46 19.69
N GLU A 186 -8.66 8.14 20.83
CA GLU A 186 -8.77 8.91 22.07
C GLU A 186 -8.27 10.34 21.86
N LYS A 187 -7.06 10.52 21.32
CA LYS A 187 -6.49 11.84 20.98
C LYS A 187 -7.34 12.59 19.95
N LEU A 188 -7.83 11.89 18.92
CA LEU A 188 -8.74 12.49 17.93
C LEU A 188 -10.08 12.92 18.53
N SER A 189 -10.55 12.26 19.59
CA SER A 189 -11.83 12.58 20.21
C SER A 189 -11.83 13.96 20.86
N LEU A 190 -10.68 14.47 21.29
CA LEU A 190 -10.53 15.81 21.85
C LEU A 190 -10.90 16.90 20.83
N PHE A 191 -10.62 16.67 19.54
CA PHE A 191 -11.02 17.59 18.46
C PHE A 191 -12.52 17.55 18.13
N THR A 192 -13.28 16.61 18.70
CA THR A 192 -14.74 16.57 18.48
C THR A 192 -15.48 17.61 19.32
N CYS A 193 -14.86 18.08 20.40
CA CYS A 193 -15.27 19.28 21.14
C CYS A 193 -15.29 20.47 20.17
N LYS A 194 -16.39 21.22 20.14
CA LYS A 194 -16.54 22.39 19.25
C LYS A 194 -16.25 23.70 19.98
N GLU A 195 -15.83 23.62 21.24
CA GLU A 195 -15.52 24.79 22.06
C GLU A 195 -14.15 25.33 21.67
N ARG A 196 -14.12 26.54 21.12
CA ARG A 196 -12.90 27.17 20.61
C ARG A 196 -11.82 27.29 21.69
N ILE A 197 -12.18 27.75 22.89
CA ILE A 197 -11.22 27.99 23.98
C ILE A 197 -10.50 26.69 24.34
N PHE A 198 -11.25 25.61 24.52
CA PHE A 198 -10.69 24.28 24.77
C PHE A 198 -9.75 23.84 23.64
N LEU A 199 -10.20 23.95 22.39
CA LEU A 199 -9.39 23.54 21.22
C LEU A 199 -8.09 24.34 21.10
N LEU A 200 -8.13 25.65 21.36
CA LEU A 200 -6.96 26.52 21.36
C LEU A 200 -5.97 26.10 22.45
N GLN A 201 -6.45 25.85 23.68
CA GLN A 201 -5.59 25.35 24.74
C GLN A 201 -4.97 24.00 24.37
N PHE A 202 -5.78 23.08 23.84
CA PHE A 202 -5.34 21.74 23.49
C PHE A 202 -4.22 21.73 22.44
N VAL A 203 -4.29 22.55 21.39
CA VAL A 203 -3.24 22.59 20.35
C VAL A 203 -1.89 23.12 20.85
N HIS A 204 -1.83 23.69 22.05
CA HIS A 204 -0.59 24.09 22.71
C HIS A 204 -0.05 23.06 23.72
N THR A 205 -0.73 21.92 23.89
CA THR A 205 -0.31 20.88 24.84
C THR A 205 0.70 19.89 24.24
N GLU A 206 1.49 19.26 25.11
CA GLU A 206 2.35 18.12 24.75
C GLU A 206 1.57 16.92 24.21
N VAL A 207 0.31 16.76 24.64
CA VAL A 207 -0.58 15.70 24.16
C VAL A 207 -0.83 15.86 22.65
N TYR A 208 -1.06 17.09 22.17
CA TYR A 208 -1.21 17.36 20.76
C TYR A 208 0.10 17.13 19.99
N ALA A 209 1.24 17.60 20.53
CA ALA A 209 2.54 17.38 19.89
C ALA A 209 2.84 15.88 19.73
N THR A 210 2.57 15.08 20.77
CA THR A 210 2.72 13.63 20.75
C THR A 210 1.78 12.97 19.75
N PHE A 211 0.51 13.40 19.71
CA PHE A 211 -0.45 12.94 18.71
C PHE A 211 0.04 13.15 17.27
N LYS A 212 0.61 14.31 16.95
CA LYS A 212 1.18 14.56 15.61
C LYS A 212 2.30 13.58 15.30
N MET A 213 3.21 13.37 16.25
CA MET A 213 4.34 12.44 16.08
C MET A 213 3.86 11.00 15.89
N ASP A 214 2.93 10.54 16.71
CA ASP A 214 2.35 9.19 16.61
C ASP A 214 1.67 8.98 15.25
N MET A 215 0.91 9.98 14.78
CA MET A 215 0.25 9.92 13.47
C MET A 215 1.26 9.90 12.33
N ASP A 216 2.28 10.77 12.36
CA ASP A 216 3.29 10.82 11.30
C ASP A 216 4.10 9.51 11.26
N PHE A 217 4.49 8.99 12.43
CA PHE A 217 5.16 7.70 12.55
C PHE A 217 4.30 6.58 11.99
N PHE A 218 3.04 6.47 12.42
CA PHE A 218 2.11 5.45 11.91
C PHE A 218 1.94 5.53 10.39
N LEU A 219 1.79 6.73 9.83
CA LEU A 219 1.56 6.93 8.41
C LEU A 219 2.78 6.60 7.56
N ARG A 220 3.99 6.93 8.05
CA ARG A 220 5.25 6.72 7.32
C ARG A 220 5.88 5.36 7.57
N GLU A 221 5.47 4.66 8.62
CA GLU A 221 6.06 3.36 8.93
C GLU A 221 5.74 2.31 7.84
N GLN A 222 6.80 1.68 7.35
CA GLN A 222 6.84 0.66 6.30
C GLN A 222 7.20 -0.74 6.83
N SER A 223 7.73 -0.88 8.05
CA SER A 223 8.11 -2.21 8.59
C SER A 223 6.94 -3.16 8.81
N GLY A 224 5.73 -2.62 8.88
CA GLY A 224 4.53 -3.37 9.22
C GLY A 224 4.33 -3.56 10.73
N PHE A 225 5.09 -2.86 11.58
CA PHE A 225 5.00 -2.97 13.05
C PHE A 225 3.57 -2.93 13.61
N TYR A 226 2.73 -2.03 13.10
CA TYR A 226 1.32 -1.89 13.52
C TYR A 226 0.33 -2.67 12.65
N LEU A 227 0.79 -3.58 11.79
CA LEU A 227 -0.08 -4.31 10.87
C LEU A 227 -0.41 -5.70 11.42
N LEU A 228 -1.69 -6.04 11.41
CA LEU A 228 -2.16 -7.39 11.73
C LEU A 228 -1.95 -8.33 10.53
N GLU A 229 -2.06 -9.64 10.75
CA GLU A 229 -1.89 -10.69 9.72
C GLU A 229 -2.77 -10.54 8.47
N LYS A 230 -3.88 -9.82 8.59
CA LYS A 230 -4.86 -9.58 7.52
C LYS A 230 -4.71 -8.21 6.86
N SER A 231 -3.68 -7.44 7.20
CA SER A 231 -3.41 -6.08 6.72
C SER A 231 -3.26 -5.98 5.20
N GLU A 232 -2.63 -6.96 4.57
CA GLU A 232 -2.41 -7.01 3.11
C GLU A 232 -3.63 -7.49 2.32
N MET A 233 -4.83 -7.44 2.91
CA MET A 233 -6.03 -7.78 2.18
C MET A 233 -6.38 -6.74 1.11
N PRO A 234 -6.90 -7.15 -0.06
CA PRO A 234 -7.42 -6.24 -1.07
C PRO A 234 -8.58 -5.42 -0.55
N LEU A 235 -8.65 -4.15 -0.97
CA LEU A 235 -9.67 -3.20 -0.61
C LEU A 235 -11.09 -3.76 -0.84
N LEU A 236 -11.31 -4.48 -1.94
CA LEU A 236 -12.60 -5.11 -2.24
C LEU A 236 -13.06 -6.04 -1.11
N PHE A 237 -12.16 -6.82 -0.52
CA PHE A 237 -12.52 -7.77 0.54
C PHE A 237 -12.74 -7.10 1.89
N LEU A 238 -12.05 -5.99 2.16
CA LEU A 238 -12.36 -5.17 3.31
C LEU A 238 -13.80 -4.64 3.21
N LEU A 239 -14.15 -4.09 2.04
CA LEU A 239 -15.43 -3.38 1.80
C LEU A 239 -16.65 -4.31 1.63
N LYS A 240 -16.44 -5.60 1.34
CA LYS A 240 -17.52 -6.60 1.28
C LYS A 240 -18.04 -7.01 2.66
N LYS A 241 -17.27 -6.77 3.73
CA LYS A 241 -17.69 -7.12 5.10
C LYS A 241 -18.82 -6.21 5.58
N LYS A 242 -19.63 -6.71 6.52
CA LYS A 242 -20.57 -5.84 7.26
C LYS A 242 -19.77 -4.95 8.20
N HIS A 243 -20.05 -3.64 8.15
CA HIS A 243 -19.37 -2.64 8.98
C HIS A 243 -20.34 -2.05 10.01
N LYS A 244 -19.82 -1.77 11.22
CA LYS A 244 -20.59 -1.15 12.31
C LYS A 244 -20.99 0.31 11.94
N LYS A 245 -22.00 0.87 12.63
CA LYS A 245 -22.57 2.21 12.37
C LYS A 245 -21.52 3.33 12.20
N GLY A 246 -20.35 3.25 12.85
CA GLY A 246 -19.29 4.25 12.78
C GLY A 246 -18.42 4.24 11.50
N SER A 247 -18.24 3.10 10.85
CA SER A 247 -17.40 2.96 9.63
C SER A 247 -18.21 2.66 8.36
N ALA A 248 -19.50 2.34 8.50
CA ALA A 248 -20.39 2.00 7.39
C ALA A 248 -20.49 3.11 6.32
N LEU A 249 -20.54 4.38 6.74
CA LEU A 249 -20.60 5.51 5.80
C LEU A 249 -19.33 5.61 4.96
N VAL A 250 -18.15 5.50 5.59
CA VAL A 250 -16.86 5.53 4.89
C VAL A 250 -16.75 4.35 3.93
N ALA A 251 -17.11 3.14 4.39
CA ALA A 251 -17.13 1.96 3.53
C ALA A 251 -18.10 2.10 2.34
N LYS A 252 -19.25 2.78 2.52
CA LYS A 252 -20.19 3.08 1.41
C LYS A 252 -19.57 4.06 0.42
N ARG A 253 -18.86 5.09 0.87
CA ARG A 253 -18.16 6.05 -0.01
C ARG A 253 -17.03 5.37 -0.77
N LEU A 254 -16.24 4.54 -0.10
CA LEU A 254 -15.15 3.79 -0.76
C LEU A 254 -15.68 2.82 -1.81
N ARG A 255 -16.79 2.11 -1.54
CA ARG A 255 -17.45 1.27 -2.55
C ARG A 255 -17.89 2.03 -3.80
N LYS A 256 -18.34 3.28 -3.64
CA LYS A 256 -18.70 4.15 -4.78
C LYS A 256 -17.48 4.67 -5.55
N ALA A 257 -16.32 4.75 -4.89
CA ALA A 257 -15.07 5.23 -5.49
C ALA A 257 -14.24 4.11 -6.14
N LEU A 258 -14.67 2.86 -6.03
CA LEU A 258 -14.07 1.75 -6.76
C LEU A 258 -14.39 1.89 -8.25
N ILE A 259 -13.35 1.87 -9.09
CA ILE A 259 -13.44 1.77 -10.55
C ILE A 259 -13.25 0.31 -10.97
#